data_AF-A0A964D9N4-F1
#
_entry.id   AF-A0A964D9N4-F1
#
_cell.length_a   1.000
_cell.length_b   1.000
_cell.length_c   1.000
_cell.angle_alpha   90.00
_cell.angle_beta   90.00
_cell.angle_gamma   90.00
#
_symmetry.space_group_name_H-M   'P 1'
#
loop_
_entity.id
_entity.type
_entity.pdbx_description
1 polymer ?
#
loop_
_entity_poly.entity_id
_entity_poly.type
_entity_poly.pdbx_seq_one_letter_code
_entity_poly.pdbx_strand_id
1 'polypeptide(L)'
;MNKIPQFIKLLTAIILTIVCVFPLNLGASAANKIANQDTIYQQRTIHNPDGTGKFYMGREIAQVMGYQGASWLERPSRGMEEKSARLVNNLDLKPTDIVADIGAGTGYFSFRIAPLVPEGKVFAVDVQPEMLNFIELNKQEKNIANVEPVLGSIDNPNLPENSVDLVVMVDAYHEFAYPREMMQGIVKALKPGGRTVSIEYRGENPLLPIKGLHKMTQKQVKKEMAAVGLVWKETKDMLPQQHLMVFEKQSQI
;
A
#
# COMPACT_ATOMS: atom_id res chain seq x y z
N MET A 1 -23.24 -106.19 20.60
CA MET A 1 -21.79 -106.49 20.60
C MET A 1 -21.12 -105.35 19.85
N ASN A 2 -20.36 -104.56 20.60
CA ASN A 2 -20.48 -103.09 20.54
C ASN A 2 -19.65 -102.43 19.45
N LYS A 3 -20.27 -101.41 18.85
CA LYS A 3 -20.03 -100.88 17.50
C LYS A 3 -18.76 -100.04 17.37
N ILE A 4 -18.13 -100.25 16.22
CA ILE A 4 -16.95 -99.64 15.59
C ILE A 4 -17.25 -98.18 15.14
N PRO A 5 -16.25 -97.27 15.03
CA PRO A 5 -16.38 -95.88 15.44
C PRO A 5 -16.89 -94.92 14.34
N GLN A 6 -17.46 -93.82 14.82
CA GLN A 6 -18.02 -92.73 14.02
C GLN A 6 -16.96 -91.74 13.54
N PHE A 7 -17.05 -91.44 12.26
CA PHE A 7 -16.55 -90.23 11.60
C PHE A 7 -17.24 -88.97 12.15
N ILE A 8 -16.65 -87.82 11.81
CA ILE A 8 -17.11 -86.41 11.95
C ILE A 8 -16.41 -85.66 13.10
N LYS A 9 -15.31 -84.98 12.74
CA LYS A 9 -14.75 -83.88 13.54
C LYS A 9 -15.35 -82.56 13.02
N LEU A 10 -16.10 -81.92 13.89
CA LEU A 10 -16.71 -80.61 13.75
C LEU A 10 -15.77 -79.53 14.34
N LEU A 11 -15.71 -78.39 13.66
CA LEU A 11 -15.34 -77.02 14.08
C LEU A 11 -14.31 -76.82 15.22
N THR A 12 -13.28 -76.04 14.92
CA THR A 12 -13.03 -74.78 15.64
C THR A 12 -12.19 -73.82 14.79
N ALA A 13 -12.52 -72.54 14.93
CA ALA A 13 -12.23 -71.45 14.01
C ALA A 13 -10.77 -70.98 14.01
N ILE A 14 -10.28 -70.58 12.83
CA ILE A 14 -9.18 -69.62 12.69
C ILE A 14 -9.69 -68.50 11.77
N ILE A 15 -9.90 -67.34 12.38
CA ILE A 15 -10.05 -66.06 11.69
C ILE A 15 -8.71 -65.77 11.01
N LEU A 16 -8.70 -65.68 9.68
CA LEU A 16 -7.63 -65.04 8.94
C LEU A 16 -8.26 -63.99 8.02
N THR A 17 -8.23 -62.76 8.50
CA THR A 17 -8.62 -61.55 7.77
C THR A 17 -7.72 -61.39 6.55
N ILE A 18 -8.34 -61.34 5.38
CA ILE A 18 -7.72 -60.96 4.12
C ILE A 18 -7.29 -59.50 4.23
N VAL A 19 -5.99 -59.25 4.40
CA VAL A 19 -5.42 -57.91 4.20
C VAL A 19 -5.29 -57.71 2.69
N CYS A 20 -6.24 -56.97 2.11
CA CYS A 20 -6.09 -56.42 0.77
C CYS A 20 -4.89 -55.48 0.76
N VAL A 21 -3.79 -55.91 0.15
CA VAL A 21 -2.64 -55.06 -0.16
C VAL A 21 -3.02 -54.19 -1.35
N PHE A 22 -3.57 -53.01 -1.08
CA PHE A 22 -3.58 -51.91 -2.06
C PHE A 22 -2.14 -51.41 -2.20
N PRO A 23 -1.60 -51.25 -3.43
CA PRO A 23 -0.32 -50.57 -3.60
C PRO A 23 -0.50 -49.11 -3.17
N LEU A 24 0.17 -48.73 -2.07
CA LEU A 24 0.36 -47.36 -1.63
C LEU A 24 1.12 -46.62 -2.71
N ASN A 25 0.38 -45.91 -3.57
CA ASN A 25 0.93 -44.95 -4.50
C ASN A 25 1.35 -43.71 -3.69
N LEU A 26 2.56 -43.76 -3.14
CA LEU A 26 3.20 -42.68 -2.39
C LEU A 26 3.46 -41.48 -3.33
N GLY A 27 2.45 -40.62 -3.45
CA GLY A 27 2.59 -39.17 -3.29
C GLY A 27 3.72 -38.42 -4.00
N ALA A 28 4.09 -38.76 -5.23
CA ALA A 28 4.95 -37.91 -6.06
C ALA A 28 4.13 -36.94 -6.93
N SER A 29 3.17 -36.21 -6.34
CA SER A 29 2.40 -35.15 -7.05
C SER A 29 2.05 -33.94 -6.17
N ALA A 30 2.48 -33.89 -4.91
CA ALA A 30 2.26 -32.75 -4.02
C ALA A 30 3.55 -31.98 -3.67
N ALA A 31 4.73 -32.59 -3.81
CA ALA A 31 6.01 -31.97 -3.44
C ALA A 31 6.59 -31.01 -4.51
N ASN A 32 6.11 -31.06 -5.76
CA ASN A 32 6.52 -30.14 -6.84
C ASN A 32 5.46 -29.08 -7.18
N LYS A 33 4.45 -28.89 -6.32
CA LYS A 33 3.43 -27.83 -6.47
C LYS A 33 3.61 -26.66 -5.50
N ILE A 34 4.71 -26.65 -4.73
CA ILE A 34 5.06 -25.57 -3.78
C ILE A 34 6.08 -24.59 -4.38
N ALA A 35 6.65 -24.90 -5.55
CA ALA A 35 7.73 -24.12 -6.16
C ALA A 35 7.27 -23.06 -7.20
N ASN A 36 5.99 -22.65 -7.20
CA ASN A 36 5.54 -21.58 -8.09
C ASN A 36 4.33 -20.80 -7.54
N GLN A 37 4.50 -20.13 -6.40
CA GLN A 37 3.70 -18.95 -6.11
C GLN A 37 4.61 -17.73 -6.24
N ASP A 38 4.53 -17.06 -7.39
CA ASP A 38 4.96 -15.67 -7.55
C ASP A 38 4.07 -14.78 -6.66
N THR A 39 4.28 -14.86 -5.34
CA THR A 39 3.56 -13.99 -4.42
C THR A 39 4.13 -12.58 -4.59
N ILE A 40 3.27 -11.67 -5.03
CA ILE A 40 3.56 -10.22 -5.17
C ILE A 40 4.21 -9.65 -3.89
N TYR A 41 3.86 -10.25 -2.75
CA TYR A 41 4.40 -9.98 -1.43
C TYR A 41 5.24 -11.13 -0.89
N GLN A 42 6.29 -10.83 -0.14
CA GLN A 42 7.08 -11.82 0.60
C GLN A 42 7.10 -11.46 2.08
N GLN A 43 6.78 -12.39 2.96
CA GLN A 43 7.00 -12.21 4.40
C GLN A 43 8.35 -12.80 4.79
N ARG A 44 9.17 -12.06 5.54
CA ARG A 44 10.47 -12.51 6.05
C ARG A 44 10.50 -12.41 7.56
N THR A 45 11.00 -13.45 8.22
CA THR A 45 11.18 -13.49 9.68
C THR A 45 12.39 -12.66 10.12
N ILE A 46 13.47 -12.69 9.33
CA ILE A 46 14.65 -11.85 9.54
C ILE A 46 14.52 -10.64 8.62
N HIS A 47 14.32 -9.47 9.21
CA HIS A 47 14.05 -8.23 8.50
C HIS A 47 14.53 -7.01 9.30
N ASN A 48 14.40 -5.81 8.73
CA ASN A 48 14.85 -4.59 9.38
C ASN A 48 13.94 -4.25 10.59
N PRO A 49 14.49 -3.88 11.77
CA PRO A 49 13.69 -3.48 12.93
C PRO A 49 12.71 -2.33 12.70
N ASP A 50 13.03 -1.41 11.78
CA ASP A 50 12.16 -0.28 11.38
C ASP A 50 11.11 -0.67 10.32
N GLY A 51 11.10 -1.94 9.90
CA GLY A 51 10.21 -2.47 8.87
C GLY A 51 9.15 -3.41 9.42
N THR A 52 8.29 -3.86 8.53
CA THR A 52 7.15 -4.75 8.84
C THR A 52 7.46 -6.23 8.59
N GLY A 53 8.63 -6.54 8.01
CA GLY A 53 8.95 -7.88 7.50
C GLY A 53 8.19 -8.26 6.23
N LYS A 54 7.27 -7.42 5.76
CA LYS A 54 6.56 -7.59 4.49
C LYS A 54 7.31 -6.87 3.38
N PHE A 55 7.58 -7.57 2.29
CA PHE A 55 8.31 -7.06 1.14
C PHE A 55 7.40 -6.96 -0.08
N TYR A 56 7.55 -5.90 -0.84
CA TYR A 56 6.87 -5.66 -2.12
C TYR A 56 7.90 -5.31 -3.18
N MET A 57 7.91 -6.06 -4.28
CA MET A 57 8.83 -5.84 -5.42
C MET A 57 10.30 -5.63 -5.04
N GLY A 58 10.77 -6.27 -3.96
CA GLY A 58 12.16 -6.26 -3.50
C GLY A 58 12.50 -5.25 -2.41
N ARG A 59 11.59 -4.32 -2.05
CA ARG A 59 11.76 -3.45 -0.86
C ARG A 59 10.97 -3.98 0.32
N GLU A 60 11.44 -3.73 1.54
CA GLU A 60 10.65 -3.92 2.75
C GLU A 60 9.69 -2.73 2.93
N ILE A 61 8.48 -2.99 3.40
CA ILE A 61 7.49 -1.97 3.74
C ILE A 61 7.84 -1.39 5.11
N ALA A 62 7.89 -0.06 5.20
CA ALA A 62 8.15 0.66 6.43
C ALA A 62 7.00 0.51 7.43
N GLN A 63 7.31 0.66 8.71
CA GLN A 63 6.26 0.85 9.72
C GLN A 63 5.52 2.17 9.49
N VAL A 64 4.22 2.18 9.77
CA VAL A 64 3.38 3.37 9.66
C VAL A 64 3.71 4.35 10.80
N MET A 65 3.78 5.65 10.49
CA MET A 65 3.78 6.67 11.53
C MET A 65 2.39 6.78 12.17
N GLY A 66 2.26 6.29 13.41
CA GLY A 66 1.01 6.39 14.17
C GLY A 66 0.60 7.84 14.47
N TYR A 67 -0.70 8.08 14.72
CA TYR A 67 -1.26 9.39 15.06
C TYR A 67 -0.59 10.07 16.26
N GLN A 68 0.06 9.30 17.14
CA GLN A 68 0.86 9.83 18.25
C GLN A 68 2.05 10.68 17.76
N GLY A 69 2.50 10.46 16.53
CA GLY A 69 3.54 11.23 15.86
C GLY A 69 3.05 12.50 15.13
N ALA A 70 1.76 12.83 15.19
CA ALA A 70 1.16 13.94 14.42
C ALA A 70 1.91 15.28 14.56
N SER A 71 2.47 15.58 15.74
CA SER A 71 3.25 16.82 15.97
C SER A 71 4.50 16.93 15.08
N TRP A 72 5.07 15.82 14.62
CA TRP A 72 6.17 15.80 13.66
C TRP A 72 5.76 16.33 12.28
N LEU A 73 4.51 16.08 11.86
CA LEU A 73 3.98 16.56 10.58
C LEU A 73 3.79 18.07 10.56
N GLU A 74 3.53 18.67 11.72
CA GLU A 74 3.32 20.10 11.91
C GLU A 74 4.55 20.83 12.46
N ARG A 75 5.70 20.15 12.58
CA ARG A 75 6.92 20.74 13.17
C ARG A 75 7.28 22.05 12.44
N PRO A 76 7.66 23.12 13.16
CA PRO A 76 7.88 24.44 12.55
C PRO A 76 8.92 24.46 11.42
N SER A 77 9.93 23.58 11.51
CA SER A 77 11.01 23.52 10.52
C SER A 77 10.60 22.87 9.19
N ARG A 78 9.50 22.10 9.14
CA ARG A 78 9.07 21.33 7.96
C ARG A 78 8.97 22.18 6.71
N GLY A 79 8.32 23.34 6.82
CA GLY A 79 8.13 24.24 5.68
C GLY A 79 9.45 24.72 5.07
N MET A 80 10.49 24.89 5.89
CA MET A 80 11.81 25.32 5.46
C MET A 80 12.68 24.16 4.96
N GLU A 81 12.65 23.03 5.65
CA GLU A 81 13.39 21.81 5.34
C GLU A 81 12.90 21.14 4.06
N GLU A 82 11.59 20.95 3.94
CA GLU A 82 10.94 20.25 2.81
C GLU A 82 10.50 21.22 1.70
N LYS A 83 10.59 22.54 1.93
CA LYS A 83 10.13 23.58 1.00
C LYS A 83 8.67 23.38 0.57
N SER A 84 7.78 23.11 1.54
CA SER A 84 6.39 22.71 1.28
C SER A 84 5.60 23.68 0.38
N ALA A 85 5.84 24.99 0.47
CA ALA A 85 5.22 25.96 -0.44
C ALA A 85 5.69 25.78 -1.89
N ARG A 86 6.98 25.48 -2.09
CA ARG A 86 7.54 25.17 -3.42
C ARG A 86 6.96 23.86 -3.96
N LEU A 87 6.80 22.84 -3.12
CA LEU A 87 6.15 21.58 -3.48
C LEU A 87 4.73 21.85 -4.01
N VAL A 88 3.89 22.51 -3.23
CA VAL A 88 2.48 22.78 -3.58
C VAL A 88 2.39 23.61 -4.86
N ASN A 89 3.22 24.64 -5.03
CA ASN A 89 3.24 25.45 -6.24
C ASN A 89 3.67 24.69 -7.51
N ASN A 90 4.32 23.53 -7.36
CA ASN A 90 4.76 22.69 -8.48
C ASN A 90 3.84 21.49 -8.72
N LEU A 91 2.67 21.46 -8.07
CA LEU A 91 1.59 20.53 -8.41
C LEU A 91 0.82 20.98 -9.67
N ASP A 92 1.07 22.17 -10.22
CA ASP A 92 0.40 22.73 -11.42
C ASP A 92 -1.14 22.62 -11.39
N LEU A 93 -1.74 22.95 -10.24
CA LEU A 93 -3.18 22.81 -10.01
C LEU A 93 -3.98 23.85 -10.79
N LYS A 94 -5.17 23.45 -11.24
CA LYS A 94 -6.21 24.36 -11.73
C LYS A 94 -7.22 24.64 -10.61
N PRO A 95 -7.87 25.82 -10.59
CA PRO A 95 -8.87 26.15 -9.57
C PRO A 95 -10.01 25.15 -9.40
N THR A 96 -10.31 24.38 -10.45
CA THR A 96 -11.39 23.39 -10.51
C THR A 96 -10.96 21.96 -10.19
N ASP A 97 -9.66 21.72 -9.97
CA ASP A 97 -9.14 20.36 -9.79
C ASP A 97 -9.70 19.73 -8.50
N ILE A 98 -10.10 18.46 -8.61
CA ILE A 98 -10.36 17.60 -7.46
C ILE A 98 -9.06 16.88 -7.12
N VAL A 99 -8.55 17.13 -5.92
CA VAL A 99 -7.27 16.59 -5.44
C VAL A 99 -7.52 15.54 -4.36
N ALA A 100 -6.77 14.45 -4.36
CA ALA A 100 -6.71 13.51 -3.24
C ALA A 100 -5.32 13.52 -2.60
N ASP A 101 -5.25 13.88 -1.33
CA ASP A 101 -4.06 13.82 -0.48
C ASP A 101 -4.08 12.48 0.26
N ILE A 102 -3.32 11.49 -0.20
CA ILE A 102 -3.33 10.13 0.34
C ILE A 102 -2.23 9.99 1.40
N GLY A 103 -2.63 9.57 2.60
CA GLY A 103 -1.78 9.66 3.79
C GLY A 103 -1.72 11.09 4.33
N ALA A 104 -2.87 11.77 4.37
CA ALA A 104 -2.97 13.19 4.67
C ALA A 104 -2.46 13.56 6.08
N GLY A 105 -2.47 12.61 7.03
CA GLY A 105 -2.11 12.85 8.42
C GLY A 105 -2.98 13.96 9.02
N THR A 106 -2.34 15.01 9.55
CA THR A 106 -3.06 16.19 10.08
C THR A 106 -3.71 17.08 9.02
N GLY A 107 -3.53 16.77 7.73
CA GLY A 107 -3.98 17.59 6.61
C GLY A 107 -2.99 18.70 6.22
N TYR A 108 -1.72 18.58 6.64
CA TYR A 108 -0.70 19.61 6.41
C TYR A 108 -0.66 20.10 4.95
N PHE A 109 -0.69 19.19 3.97
CA PHE A 109 -0.72 19.55 2.56
C PHE A 109 -2.14 19.86 2.07
N SER A 110 -3.13 19.09 2.51
CA SER A 110 -4.55 19.34 2.22
C SER A 110 -4.94 20.81 2.42
N PHE A 111 -4.60 21.42 3.57
CA PHE A 111 -4.94 22.82 3.86
C PHE A 111 -4.09 23.86 3.10
N ARG A 112 -2.96 23.45 2.51
CA ARG A 112 -2.15 24.30 1.62
C ARG A 112 -2.61 24.22 0.17
N ILE A 113 -3.19 23.09 -0.22
CA ILE A 113 -3.76 22.85 -1.54
C ILE A 113 -5.14 23.49 -1.67
N ALA A 114 -5.97 23.39 -0.63
CA ALA A 114 -7.38 23.82 -0.66
C ALA A 114 -7.60 25.26 -1.17
N PRO A 115 -6.79 26.27 -0.80
CA PRO A 115 -6.94 27.63 -1.34
C PRO A 115 -6.62 27.77 -2.84
N LEU A 116 -5.88 26.82 -3.42
CA LEU A 116 -5.52 26.82 -4.84
C LEU A 116 -6.57 26.15 -5.73
N VAL A 117 -7.53 25.44 -5.12
CA VAL A 117 -8.64 24.77 -5.80
C VAL A 117 -10.02 25.27 -5.31
N PRO A 118 -10.29 26.58 -5.37
CA PRO A 118 -11.51 27.17 -4.78
C PRO A 118 -12.81 26.70 -5.42
N GLU A 119 -12.77 26.22 -6.67
CA GLU A 119 -13.91 25.66 -7.40
C GLU A 119 -13.90 24.12 -7.40
N GLY A 120 -12.83 23.53 -6.87
CA GLY A 120 -12.65 22.10 -6.69
C GLY A 120 -12.79 21.68 -5.23
N LYS A 121 -12.12 20.58 -4.87
CA LYS A 121 -12.07 20.09 -3.49
C LYS A 121 -10.82 19.25 -3.25
N VAL A 122 -10.47 19.09 -1.98
CA VAL A 122 -9.42 18.18 -1.53
C VAL A 122 -10.04 17.04 -0.72
N PHE A 123 -9.91 15.82 -1.20
CA PHE A 123 -10.12 14.62 -0.38
C PHE A 123 -8.86 14.38 0.46
N ALA A 124 -8.95 14.54 1.77
CA ALA A 124 -7.87 14.27 2.70
C ALA A 124 -8.04 12.83 3.23
N VAL A 125 -7.28 11.90 2.65
CA VAL A 125 -7.46 10.45 2.89
C VAL A 125 -6.42 9.97 3.89
N ASP A 126 -6.86 9.35 4.98
CA ASP A 126 -6.00 8.66 5.93
C ASP A 126 -6.66 7.36 6.40
N VAL A 127 -5.85 6.40 6.84
CA VAL A 127 -6.33 5.10 7.38
C VAL A 127 -6.63 5.18 8.87
N GLN A 128 -6.09 6.20 9.56
CA GLN A 128 -6.24 6.40 11.00
C GLN A 128 -7.41 7.37 11.29
N PRO A 129 -8.49 6.94 11.97
CA PRO A 129 -9.59 7.82 12.34
C PRO A 129 -9.14 9.05 13.16
N GLU A 130 -8.09 8.91 13.97
CA GLU A 130 -7.51 9.99 14.75
C GLU A 130 -6.91 11.10 13.88
N MET A 131 -6.33 10.76 12.72
CA MET A 131 -5.85 11.74 11.75
C MET A 131 -7.01 12.53 11.13
N LEU A 132 -8.13 11.87 10.85
CA LEU A 132 -9.34 12.55 10.36
C LEU A 132 -9.91 13.54 11.38
N ASN A 133 -9.84 13.21 12.68
CA ASN A 133 -10.23 14.14 13.74
C ASN A 133 -9.36 15.41 13.73
N PHE A 134 -8.04 15.29 13.52
CA PHE A 134 -7.17 16.46 13.36
C PHE A 134 -7.55 17.29 12.12
N ILE A 135 -7.88 16.64 11.01
CA ILE A 135 -8.30 17.34 9.80
C ILE A 135 -9.61 18.10 10.05
N GLU A 136 -10.62 17.49 10.69
CA GLU A 136 -11.88 18.18 11.02
C GLU A 136 -11.66 19.40 11.94
N LEU A 137 -10.80 19.27 12.95
CA LEU A 137 -10.45 20.40 13.82
C LEU A 137 -9.77 21.52 13.03
N ASN A 138 -8.75 21.18 12.23
CA ASN A 138 -8.04 22.15 11.39
C ASN A 138 -8.97 22.81 10.36
N LYS A 139 -9.95 22.08 9.83
CA LYS A 139 -10.97 22.59 8.91
C LYS A 139 -11.81 23.69 9.56
N GLN A 140 -12.24 23.47 10.80
CA GLN A 140 -12.99 24.44 11.59
C GLN A 140 -12.14 25.66 11.96
N GLU A 141 -10.93 25.43 12.49
CA GLU A 141 -10.02 26.51 12.92
C GLU A 141 -9.60 27.44 11.77
N LYS A 142 -9.36 26.87 10.58
CA LYS A 142 -8.92 27.63 9.40
C LYS A 142 -10.10 28.18 8.58
N ASN A 143 -11.33 27.81 8.92
CA ASN A 143 -12.54 28.15 8.17
C ASN A 143 -12.45 27.76 6.68
N ILE A 144 -11.97 26.55 6.39
CA ILE A 144 -11.80 26.03 5.03
C ILE A 144 -12.90 24.99 4.75
N ALA A 145 -13.77 25.24 3.78
CA ALA A 145 -14.92 24.36 3.53
C ALA A 145 -14.63 23.21 2.56
N ASN A 146 -13.68 23.38 1.63
CA ASN A 146 -13.42 22.48 0.50
C ASN A 146 -12.37 21.38 0.79
N VAL A 147 -12.13 21.06 2.06
CA VAL A 147 -11.37 19.86 2.49
C VAL A 147 -12.37 18.84 3.04
N GLU A 148 -12.37 17.63 2.49
CA GLU A 148 -13.25 16.53 2.83
C GLU A 148 -12.44 15.36 3.36
N PRO A 149 -12.50 15.07 4.67
CA PRO A 149 -11.83 13.90 5.24
C PRO A 149 -12.45 12.60 4.73
N VAL A 150 -11.62 11.63 4.37
CA VAL A 150 -12.06 10.31 3.90
C VAL A 150 -11.30 9.23 4.66
N LEU A 151 -12.03 8.30 5.26
CA LEU A 151 -11.43 7.13 5.89
C LEU A 151 -11.10 6.09 4.81
N GLY A 152 -9.80 5.95 4.52
CA GLY A 152 -9.28 4.87 3.69
C GLY A 152 -9.18 3.55 4.44
N SER A 153 -8.91 2.48 3.71
CA SER A 153 -8.41 1.21 4.27
C SER A 153 -6.91 1.05 3.95
N ILE A 154 -6.30 0.00 4.49
CA ILE A 154 -4.88 -0.32 4.25
C ILE A 154 -4.56 -0.65 2.77
N ASP A 155 -5.58 -0.89 1.96
CA ASP A 155 -5.52 -1.39 0.58
C ASP A 155 -6.44 -0.64 -0.40
N ASN A 156 -7.20 0.37 0.05
CA ASN A 156 -8.11 1.13 -0.80
C ASN A 156 -8.26 2.58 -0.29
N PRO A 157 -8.17 3.61 -1.17
CA PRO A 157 -8.36 4.99 -0.75
C PRO A 157 -9.84 5.34 -0.45
N ASN A 158 -10.78 4.46 -0.78
CA ASN A 158 -12.23 4.64 -0.64
C ASN A 158 -12.77 5.89 -1.37
N LEU A 159 -12.16 6.19 -2.51
CA LEU A 159 -12.56 7.32 -3.36
C LEU A 159 -13.49 6.84 -4.50
N PRO A 160 -14.45 7.69 -4.94
CA PRO A 160 -15.29 7.38 -6.09
C PRO A 160 -14.45 7.21 -7.37
N GLU A 161 -14.86 6.30 -8.26
CA GLU A 161 -14.18 6.09 -9.54
C GLU A 161 -14.25 7.33 -10.45
N ASN A 162 -13.19 7.55 -11.23
CA ASN A 162 -13.07 8.66 -12.20
C ASN A 162 -13.46 10.04 -11.63
N SER A 163 -13.14 10.31 -10.36
CA SER A 163 -13.55 11.52 -9.66
C SER A 163 -12.40 12.51 -9.42
N VAL A 164 -11.14 12.06 -9.45
CA VAL A 164 -9.98 12.86 -9.03
C VAL A 164 -9.11 13.26 -10.23
N ASP A 165 -8.71 14.53 -10.29
CA ASP A 165 -7.79 15.06 -11.32
C ASP A 165 -6.32 14.84 -10.94
N LEU A 166 -5.99 15.00 -9.64
CA LEU A 166 -4.65 14.82 -9.10
C LEU A 166 -4.65 14.05 -7.79
N VAL A 167 -3.80 13.04 -7.68
CA VAL A 167 -3.48 12.35 -6.43
C VAL A 167 -2.09 12.79 -5.97
N VAL A 168 -1.94 13.20 -4.71
CA VAL A 168 -0.66 13.55 -4.10
C VAL A 168 -0.40 12.60 -2.93
N MET A 169 0.83 12.12 -2.82
CA MET A 169 1.33 11.32 -1.69
C MET A 169 2.63 11.96 -1.24
N VAL A 170 2.65 12.52 -0.03
CA VAL A 170 3.87 13.12 0.54
C VAL A 170 4.37 12.30 1.71
N ASP A 171 5.52 11.64 1.52
CA ASP A 171 6.19 10.79 2.49
C ASP A 171 5.26 9.71 3.08
N ALA A 172 4.41 9.11 2.25
CA ALA A 172 3.41 8.13 2.67
C ALA A 172 3.52 6.78 1.94
N TYR A 173 4.05 6.76 0.71
CA TYR A 173 3.98 5.58 -0.15
C TYR A 173 4.84 4.41 0.35
N HIS A 174 5.93 4.74 1.05
CA HIS A 174 6.80 3.75 1.67
C HIS A 174 6.12 2.96 2.80
N GLU A 175 5.08 3.51 3.42
CA GLU A 175 4.32 2.90 4.53
C GLU A 175 3.12 2.06 4.08
N PHE A 176 2.74 2.09 2.80
CA PHE A 176 1.57 1.36 2.32
C PHE A 176 1.74 -0.15 2.54
N ALA A 177 0.88 -0.74 3.38
CA ALA A 177 0.91 -2.17 3.66
C ALA A 177 0.59 -3.02 2.42
N TYR A 178 -0.24 -2.50 1.52
CA TYR A 178 -0.63 -3.12 0.25
C TYR A 178 -0.48 -2.11 -0.90
N PRO A 179 0.76 -1.75 -1.31
CA PRO A 179 0.99 -0.70 -2.29
C PRO A 179 0.33 -0.99 -3.64
N ARG A 180 0.26 -2.26 -4.07
CA ARG A 180 -0.37 -2.61 -5.35
C ARG A 180 -1.86 -2.30 -5.32
N GLU A 181 -2.57 -2.81 -4.32
CA GLU A 181 -4.01 -2.70 -4.17
C GLU A 181 -4.42 -1.24 -3.95
N MET A 182 -3.72 -0.53 -3.05
CA MET A 182 -3.93 0.90 -2.82
C MET A 182 -3.77 1.70 -4.11
N MET A 183 -2.71 1.45 -4.86
CA MET A 183 -2.47 2.13 -6.14
C MET A 183 -3.48 1.74 -7.22
N GLN A 184 -3.98 0.51 -7.24
CA GLN A 184 -5.08 0.13 -8.14
C GLN A 184 -6.37 0.90 -7.80
N GLY A 185 -6.68 1.09 -6.52
CA GLY A 185 -7.77 1.95 -6.07
C GLY A 185 -7.58 3.41 -6.50
N ILE A 186 -6.37 3.94 -6.33
CA ILE A 186 -5.98 5.28 -6.81
C ILE A 186 -6.18 5.41 -8.33
N VAL A 187 -5.73 4.42 -9.11
CA VAL A 187 -5.88 4.42 -10.58
C VAL A 187 -7.36 4.38 -10.98
N LYS A 188 -8.23 3.68 -10.23
CA LYS A 188 -9.68 3.70 -10.47
C LYS A 188 -10.30 5.07 -10.15
N ALA A 189 -9.86 5.71 -9.06
CA ALA A 189 -10.34 7.02 -8.65
C ALA A 189 -9.91 8.15 -9.60
N LEU A 190 -8.73 8.05 -10.21
CA LEU A 190 -8.25 9.02 -11.19
C LEU A 190 -9.15 9.08 -12.43
N LYS A 191 -9.49 10.30 -12.88
CA LYS A 191 -10.07 10.54 -14.20
C LYS A 191 -9.11 10.09 -15.32
N PRO A 192 -9.60 9.78 -16.53
CA PRO A 192 -8.72 9.63 -17.70
C PRO A 192 -7.83 10.86 -17.88
N GLY A 193 -6.52 10.66 -18.04
CA GLY A 193 -5.54 11.75 -18.09
C GLY A 193 -5.19 12.39 -16.73
N GLY A 194 -5.81 11.93 -15.63
CA GLY A 194 -5.46 12.33 -14.28
C GLY A 194 -4.06 11.86 -13.88
N ARG A 195 -3.46 12.51 -12.89
CA ARG A 195 -2.06 12.29 -12.50
C ARG A 195 -1.87 11.96 -11.04
N THR A 196 -0.81 11.21 -10.76
CA THR A 196 -0.30 10.97 -9.40
C THR A 196 1.03 11.69 -9.24
N VAL A 197 1.21 12.37 -8.11
CA VAL A 197 2.47 12.98 -7.70
C VAL A 197 2.96 12.28 -6.44
N SER A 198 4.07 11.55 -6.54
CA SER A 198 4.72 10.90 -5.41
C SER A 198 5.89 11.75 -4.95
N ILE A 199 5.86 12.15 -3.68
CA ILE A 199 6.91 12.90 -3.01
C ILE A 199 7.50 12.02 -1.92
N GLU A 200 8.78 11.70 -2.05
CA GLU A 200 9.47 10.75 -1.17
C GLU A 200 10.89 11.22 -0.88
N TYR A 201 11.36 11.04 0.37
CA TYR A 201 12.76 11.28 0.70
C TYR A 201 13.71 10.48 -0.20
N ARG A 202 14.80 11.13 -0.62
CA ARG A 202 15.73 10.56 -1.60
C ARG A 202 16.47 9.35 -1.03
N GLY A 203 16.10 8.14 -1.46
CA GLY A 203 16.77 6.89 -1.09
C GLY A 203 18.23 6.81 -1.58
N GLU A 204 18.57 7.58 -2.60
CA GLU A 204 19.91 7.72 -3.16
C GLU A 204 20.84 8.54 -2.25
N ASN A 205 20.30 9.29 -1.28
CA ASN A 205 21.09 10.09 -0.35
C ASN A 205 21.14 9.43 1.05
N PRO A 206 22.22 8.72 1.38
CA PRO A 206 22.37 8.08 2.70
C PRO A 206 22.51 9.10 3.83
N LEU A 207 22.92 10.34 3.54
CA LEU A 207 23.18 11.38 4.55
C LEU A 207 21.91 12.10 5.02
N LEU A 208 20.75 11.88 4.39
CA LEU A 208 19.50 12.45 4.88
C LEU A 208 19.17 11.87 6.27
N PRO A 209 18.84 12.70 7.27
CA PRO A 209 18.58 12.27 8.65
C PRO A 209 17.16 11.68 8.80
N ILE A 210 16.82 10.72 7.94
CA ILE A 210 15.55 10.00 7.89
C ILE A 210 15.86 8.51 7.88
N LYS A 211 14.99 7.70 8.51
CA LYS A 211 15.15 6.24 8.53
C LYS A 211 15.25 5.69 7.11
N GLY A 212 16.11 4.70 6.90
CA GLY A 212 16.38 4.16 5.55
C GLY A 212 15.13 3.64 4.84
N LEU A 213 14.22 2.97 5.55
CA LEU A 213 12.96 2.46 4.99
C LEU A 213 11.92 3.55 4.69
N HIS A 214 12.10 4.76 5.22
CA HIS A 214 11.24 5.92 4.96
C HIS A 214 11.79 6.79 3.83
N LYS A 215 12.67 6.21 3.00
CA LYS A 215 13.21 6.81 1.79
C LYS A 215 12.92 5.88 0.63
N MET A 216 12.72 6.46 -0.55
CA MET A 216 12.51 5.71 -1.77
C MET A 216 13.45 6.18 -2.87
N THR A 217 13.98 5.24 -3.64
CA THR A 217 14.69 5.58 -4.87
C THR A 217 13.70 5.84 -5.99
N GLN A 218 14.04 6.73 -6.92
CA GLN A 218 13.19 6.95 -8.10
C GLN A 218 13.01 5.66 -8.90
N LYS A 219 14.06 4.83 -8.98
CA LYS A 219 14.02 3.53 -9.65
C LYS A 219 12.92 2.63 -9.06
N GLN A 220 12.82 2.58 -7.73
CA GLN A 220 11.83 1.75 -7.06
C GLN A 220 10.41 2.30 -7.26
N VAL A 221 10.20 3.61 -7.07
CA VAL A 221 8.86 4.20 -7.27
C VAL A 221 8.40 4.03 -8.72
N LYS A 222 9.25 4.31 -9.71
CA LYS A 222 8.92 4.12 -11.14
C LYS A 222 8.57 2.67 -11.46
N LYS A 223 9.30 1.70 -10.89
CA LYS A 223 9.01 0.26 -11.03
C LYS A 223 7.63 -0.10 -10.50
N GLU A 224 7.27 0.39 -9.31
CA GLU A 224 6.00 0.05 -8.66
C GLU A 224 4.80 0.76 -9.30
N MET A 225 4.95 2.02 -9.70
CA MET A 225 3.89 2.77 -10.41
C MET A 225 3.61 2.17 -11.79
N ALA A 226 4.65 1.75 -12.53
CA ALA A 226 4.47 1.07 -13.81
C ALA A 226 3.68 -0.25 -13.68
N ALA A 227 3.83 -0.97 -12.55
CA ALA A 227 3.13 -2.23 -12.30
C ALA A 227 1.60 -2.08 -12.17
N VAL A 228 1.10 -0.84 -11.96
CA VAL A 228 -0.34 -0.53 -11.92
C VAL A 228 -0.80 0.28 -13.14
N GLY A 229 0.03 0.40 -14.18
CA GLY A 229 -0.31 1.07 -15.43
C GLY A 229 -0.14 2.60 -15.43
N LEU A 230 0.49 3.16 -14.39
CA LEU A 230 0.85 4.58 -14.38
C LEU A 230 2.13 4.82 -15.18
N VAL A 231 2.13 5.87 -16.01
CA VAL A 231 3.26 6.24 -16.86
C VAL A 231 4.04 7.37 -16.21
N TRP A 232 5.34 7.19 -16.00
CA TRP A 232 6.21 8.28 -15.55
C TRP A 232 6.28 9.39 -16.61
N LYS A 233 6.10 10.64 -16.19
CA LYS A 233 6.18 11.81 -17.06
C LYS A 233 7.46 12.60 -16.80
N GLU A 234 7.71 12.93 -15.54
CA GLU A 234 8.87 13.71 -15.14
C GLU A 234 9.23 13.49 -13.67
N THR A 235 10.48 13.82 -13.32
CA THR A 235 10.88 14.05 -11.94
C THR A 235 11.31 15.50 -11.85
N LYS A 236 10.70 16.27 -10.95
CA LYS A 236 11.08 17.66 -10.75
C LYS A 236 12.08 17.77 -9.58
N ASP A 237 13.33 18.08 -9.89
CA ASP A 237 14.44 18.15 -8.94
C ASP A 237 14.59 19.53 -8.28
N MET A 238 13.52 20.01 -7.63
CA MET A 238 13.50 21.32 -6.98
C MET A 238 13.51 21.28 -5.44
N LEU A 239 13.22 20.11 -4.87
CA LEU A 239 13.12 19.92 -3.43
C LEU A 239 14.48 19.45 -2.89
N PRO A 240 14.88 19.94 -1.70
CA PRO A 240 16.21 19.68 -1.16
C PRO A 240 16.41 18.23 -0.71
N GLN A 241 15.36 17.59 -0.19
CA GLN A 241 15.46 16.28 0.47
C GLN A 241 14.60 15.19 -0.18
N GLN A 242 13.63 15.57 -1.01
CA GLN A 242 12.65 14.67 -1.61
C GLN A 242 12.75 14.69 -3.13
N HIS A 243 12.35 13.58 -3.76
CA HIS A 243 11.97 13.56 -5.17
C HIS A 243 10.53 14.02 -5.30
N LEU A 244 10.18 14.78 -6.34
CA LEU A 244 8.80 15.01 -6.76
C LEU A 244 8.62 14.34 -8.12
N MET A 245 7.92 13.21 -8.15
CA MET A 245 7.73 12.40 -9.37
C MET A 245 6.29 12.46 -9.84
N VAL A 246 6.09 12.82 -11.10
CA VAL A 246 4.77 12.91 -11.74
C VAL A 246 4.54 11.69 -12.62
N PHE A 247 3.38 11.07 -12.43
CA PHE A 247 2.89 9.93 -13.19
C PHE A 247 1.48 10.22 -13.72
N GLU A 248 1.12 9.61 -14.85
CA GLU A 248 -0.15 9.85 -15.51
C GLU A 248 -0.90 8.53 -15.74
N LYS A 249 -2.21 8.53 -15.51
CA LYS A 249 -3.12 7.48 -15.98
C LYS A 249 -3.37 7.72 -17.47
N GLN A 250 -2.98 6.77 -18.31
CA GLN A 250 -3.25 6.86 -19.74
C GLN A 250 -4.76 7.03 -19.99
N SER A 251 -5.11 8.00 -20.83
CA SER A 251 -6.46 8.07 -21.40
C SER A 251 -6.70 6.81 -22.21
N GLN A 252 -7.81 6.11 -21.96
CA GLN A 252 -8.25 5.08 -22.88
C GLN A 252 -8.65 5.78 -24.19
N ILE A 253 -8.00 5.39 -25.29
CA ILE A 253 -8.30 5.85 -26.66
C ILE A 253 -9.58 5.19 -27.14
#